data_AF-A0AAX0KRG6-F1
#
_entry.id   AF-A0AAX0KRG6-F1
#
_cell.length_a   1.000
_cell.length_b   1.000
_cell.length_c   1.000
_cell.angle_alpha   90.00
_cell.angle_beta   90.00
_cell.angle_gamma   90.00
#
_symmetry.space_group_name_H-M   'P 1'
#
loop_
_entity.id
_entity.type
_entity.pdbx_description
1 polymer ?
#
loop_
_entity_poly.entity_id
_entity_poly.type
_entity_poly.pdbx_seq_one_letter_code
_entity_poly.pdbx_strand_id
1 'polypeptide(L)'
;MKWHHIEENWAAFYEAIVDKWPEADEAELDEIDGDQKAFIRYIAELTEQEPADARDEIRDWMRGELPSDVVMDPTHDGHSIALSAKYVGEGEDEYDDDARFGDDDEE
;
A
#
# COMPACT_ATOMS: atom_id res chain seq x y z
N MET A 1 8.37 1.07 -0.69
CA MET A 1 7.37 0.00 -0.44
C MET A 1 7.47 -0.96 -1.59
N LYS A 2 7.77 -2.22 -1.29
CA LYS A 2 8.44 -3.14 -2.20
C LYS A 2 7.43 -4.13 -2.74
N TRP A 3 7.38 -4.25 -4.07
CA TRP A 3 6.70 -5.34 -4.78
C TRP A 3 6.94 -6.72 -4.15
N HIS A 4 8.12 -6.92 -3.55
CA HIS A 4 8.47 -8.11 -2.78
C HIS A 4 7.43 -8.51 -1.71
N HIS A 5 6.77 -7.57 -1.04
CA HIS A 5 5.72 -7.92 -0.07
C HIS A 5 4.46 -8.48 -0.75
N ILE A 6 4.14 -7.95 -1.93
CA ILE A 6 3.04 -8.44 -2.78
C ILE A 6 3.39 -9.82 -3.32
N GLU A 7 4.64 -10.03 -3.75
CA GLU A 7 5.16 -11.33 -4.17
C GLU A 7 5.07 -12.37 -3.03
N GLU A 8 5.51 -12.03 -1.82
CA GLU A 8 5.47 -12.92 -0.65
C GLU A 8 4.04 -13.28 -0.19
N ASN A 9 3.05 -12.43 -0.47
CA ASN A 9 1.66 -12.59 -0.02
C ASN A 9 0.68 -12.57 -1.20
N TRP A 10 1.11 -13.03 -2.37
CA TRP A 10 0.40 -12.84 -3.63
C TRP A 10 -1.06 -13.30 -3.60
N ALA A 11 -1.32 -14.49 -3.03
CA ALA A 11 -2.66 -15.04 -2.86
C ALA A 11 -3.59 -14.17 -2.00
N ALA A 12 -3.06 -13.40 -1.04
CA ALA A 12 -3.84 -12.49 -0.21
C ALA A 12 -4.36 -11.28 -1.00
N PHE A 13 -3.77 -10.99 -2.16
CA PHE A 13 -4.17 -9.91 -3.04
C PHE A 13 -5.19 -10.33 -4.10
N TYR A 14 -5.55 -11.60 -4.24
CA TYR A 14 -6.46 -12.05 -5.31
C TYR A 14 -7.81 -11.36 -5.25
N GLU A 15 -8.43 -11.30 -4.07
CA GLU A 15 -9.71 -10.63 -3.90
C GLU A 15 -9.62 -9.15 -4.28
N ALA A 16 -8.56 -8.46 -3.86
CA ALA A 16 -8.34 -7.05 -4.19
C ALA A 16 -8.03 -6.81 -5.68
N ILE A 17 -7.34 -7.75 -6.32
CA ILE A 17 -7.05 -7.71 -7.76
C ILE A 17 -8.35 -7.93 -8.55
N VAL A 18 -9.17 -8.92 -8.19
CA VAL A 18 -10.45 -9.22 -8.85
C VAL A 18 -11.48 -8.09 -8.61
N ASP A 19 -11.47 -7.46 -7.44
CA ASP A 19 -12.32 -6.29 -7.17
C ASP A 19 -11.96 -5.11 -8.11
N LYS A 20 -10.66 -4.90 -8.35
CA LYS A 20 -10.17 -3.85 -9.25
C LYS A 20 -10.39 -4.19 -10.73
N TRP A 21 -10.05 -5.43 -11.10
CA TRP A 21 -10.13 -5.97 -12.45
C TRP A 21 -11.04 -7.19 -12.43
N PRO A 22 -12.37 -7.01 -12.55
CA PRO A 22 -13.34 -8.12 -12.44
C PRO A 22 -13.26 -9.13 -13.57
N GLU A 23 -12.52 -8.81 -14.62
CA GLU A 23 -12.21 -9.72 -15.74
C GLU A 23 -10.98 -10.59 -15.44
N ALA A 24 -10.25 -10.32 -14.36
CA ALA A 24 -9.11 -11.11 -13.95
C ALA A 24 -9.54 -12.49 -13.45
N ASP A 25 -8.76 -13.51 -13.80
CA ASP A 25 -9.00 -14.91 -13.48
C ASP A 25 -8.00 -15.37 -12.41
N GLU A 26 -8.49 -15.92 -11.32
CA GLU A 26 -7.65 -16.37 -10.21
C GLU A 26 -6.65 -17.46 -10.63
N ALA A 27 -6.97 -18.28 -11.64
CA ALA A 27 -6.05 -19.29 -12.15
C ALA A 27 -4.83 -18.67 -12.84
N GLU A 28 -5.03 -17.61 -13.63
CA GLU A 28 -3.93 -16.87 -14.26
C GLU A 28 -3.09 -16.13 -13.21
N LEU A 29 -3.74 -15.59 -12.17
CA LEU A 29 -3.04 -14.98 -11.05
C LEU A 29 -2.17 -16.01 -10.31
N ASP A 30 -2.64 -17.24 -10.10
CA ASP A 30 -1.84 -18.33 -9.52
C ASP A 30 -0.60 -18.64 -10.36
N GLU A 31 -0.74 -18.69 -11.69
CA GLU A 31 0.40 -18.91 -12.60
C GLU A 31 1.41 -17.76 -12.62
N ILE A 32 0.97 -16.53 -12.37
CA ILE A 32 1.84 -15.35 -12.29
C ILE A 32 2.77 -15.40 -11.07
N ASP A 33 2.35 -16.02 -9.97
CA ASP A 33 3.14 -16.19 -8.73
C ASP A 33 3.81 -14.89 -8.24
N GLY A 34 3.09 -13.76 -8.36
CA GLY A 34 3.61 -12.45 -7.97
C GLY A 34 4.70 -11.87 -8.88
N ASP A 35 4.98 -12.45 -10.06
CA ASP A 35 5.92 -11.84 -11.01
C ASP A 35 5.37 -10.51 -11.56
N GLN A 36 6.07 -9.42 -11.25
CA GLN A 36 5.64 -8.07 -11.64
C GLN A 36 5.45 -7.90 -13.14
N LYS A 37 6.34 -8.48 -13.95
CA LYS A 37 6.31 -8.28 -15.40
C LYS A 37 5.20 -9.10 -16.03
N ALA A 38 4.98 -10.32 -15.54
CA ALA A 38 3.88 -11.18 -15.95
C ALA A 38 2.54 -10.53 -15.58
N PHE A 39 2.41 -10.02 -14.35
CA PHE A 39 1.19 -9.31 -13.94
C PHE A 39 0.92 -8.06 -14.79
N ILE A 40 1.93 -7.23 -15.06
CA ILE A 40 1.75 -6.05 -15.92
C ILE A 40 1.29 -6.45 -17.34
N ARG A 41 1.85 -7.53 -17.90
CA ARG A 41 1.43 -8.02 -19.22
C ARG A 41 0.02 -8.55 -19.19
N TYR A 42 -0.30 -9.34 -18.18
CA TYR A 42 -1.62 -9.90 -17.97
C TYR A 42 -2.68 -8.80 -17.90
N ILE A 43 -2.48 -7.78 -17.05
CA ILE A 43 -3.41 -6.64 -16.96
C ILE A 43 -3.47 -5.86 -18.29
N ALA A 44 -2.34 -5.66 -18.97
CA ALA A 44 -2.33 -4.99 -20.27
C ALA A 44 -3.13 -5.75 -21.34
N GLU A 45 -3.05 -7.08 -21.35
CA GLU A 45 -3.83 -7.95 -22.25
C GLU A 45 -5.30 -7.98 -21.86
N LEU A 46 -5.59 -8.02 -20.56
CA LEU A 46 -6.95 -8.02 -20.00
C LEU A 46 -7.72 -6.75 -20.33
N THR A 47 -7.09 -5.59 -20.19
CA THR A 47 -7.73 -4.27 -20.41
C THR A 47 -7.47 -3.71 -21.82
N GLU A 48 -6.83 -4.50 -22.70
CA GLU A 48 -6.49 -4.13 -24.08
C GLU A 48 -5.66 -2.83 -24.18
N GLN A 49 -4.78 -2.56 -23.21
CA GLN A 49 -3.97 -1.34 -23.13
C GLN A 49 -2.47 -1.58 -23.31
N GLU A 50 -1.69 -0.49 -23.47
CA GLU A 50 -0.24 -0.64 -23.54
C GLU A 50 0.34 -1.03 -22.17
N PRO A 51 1.42 -1.83 -22.13
CA PRO A 51 2.04 -2.26 -20.86
C PRO A 51 2.57 -1.09 -20.02
N ALA A 52 2.83 0.06 -20.64
CA ALA A 52 3.22 1.27 -19.94
C ALA A 52 2.06 1.85 -19.11
N ASP A 53 0.85 1.87 -19.66
CA ASP A 53 -0.37 2.33 -19.00
C ASP A 53 -0.79 1.35 -17.89
N ALA A 54 -0.77 0.04 -18.17
CA ALA A 54 -1.06 -1.00 -17.17
C ALA A 54 -0.12 -0.91 -15.96
N ARG A 55 1.17 -0.65 -16.19
CA ARG A 55 2.12 -0.44 -15.11
C ARG A 55 1.79 0.79 -14.27
N ASP A 56 1.40 1.91 -14.90
CA ASP A 56 1.05 3.12 -14.16
C ASP A 56 -0.23 2.94 -13.35
N GLU A 57 -1.21 2.22 -13.89
CA GLU A 57 -2.45 1.85 -13.21
C GLU A 57 -2.22 0.94 -12.00
N ILE A 58 -1.42 -0.13 -12.17
CA ILE A 58 -1.02 -1.02 -11.06
C ILE A 58 -0.28 -0.21 -9.98
N ARG A 59 0.56 0.75 -10.38
CA ARG A 59 1.27 1.63 -9.44
C ARG A 59 0.30 2.55 -8.69
N ASP A 60 -0.73 3.06 -9.35
CA ASP A 60 -1.75 3.90 -8.73
C ASP A 60 -2.61 3.10 -7.76
N TRP A 61 -3.06 1.90 -8.16
CA TRP A 61 -3.75 0.94 -7.30
C TRP A 61 -2.93 0.63 -6.04
N MET A 62 -1.62 0.36 -6.20
CA MET A 62 -0.72 0.12 -5.06
C MET A 62 -0.54 1.33 -4.13
N ARG A 63 -0.79 2.54 -4.61
CA ARG A 63 -0.63 3.78 -3.84
C ARG A 63 -1.94 4.23 -3.19
N GLY A 64 -3.07 4.00 -3.84
CA GLY A 64 -4.37 4.56 -3.45
C GLY A 64 -5.32 3.55 -2.82
N GLU A 65 -5.42 2.34 -3.39
CA GLU A 65 -6.56 1.44 -3.17
C GLU A 65 -6.16 0.11 -2.53
N LEU A 66 -4.88 -0.04 -2.15
CA LEU A 66 -4.45 -1.23 -1.40
C LEU A 66 -5.21 -1.26 -0.05
N PRO A 67 -5.95 -2.33 0.28
CA PRO A 67 -6.59 -2.46 1.57
C PRO A 67 -5.52 -2.38 2.67
N SER A 68 -5.67 -1.44 3.60
CA SER A 68 -4.75 -1.32 4.75
C SER A 68 -4.69 -2.61 5.57
N ASP A 69 -5.72 -3.46 5.46
CA ASP A 69 -5.85 -4.76 6.12
C ASP A 69 -4.83 -5.81 5.61
N VAL A 70 -4.40 -5.74 4.34
CA VAL A 70 -3.39 -6.67 3.77
C VAL A 70 -1.97 -6.15 4.01
N VAL A 71 -1.80 -4.83 4.16
CA VAL A 71 -0.50 -4.18 4.42
C VAL A 71 -0.16 -4.11 5.91
N MET A 72 -1.15 -4.25 6.81
CA MET A 72 -1.00 -4.07 8.25
C MET A 72 -1.54 -5.26 9.07
N ASP A 73 -1.16 -6.49 8.75
CA ASP A 73 -1.38 -7.61 9.67
C ASP A 73 -0.23 -7.71 10.71
N PRO A 74 -0.52 -7.59 12.03
CA PRO A 74 0.50 -7.65 13.09
C PRO A 74 1.18 -9.02 13.26
N THR A 75 0.68 -10.10 12.65
CA THR A 75 1.40 -11.39 12.57
C THR A 75 2.50 -11.39 11.51
N HIS A 76 2.47 -10.40 10.61
CA HIS A 76 3.46 -10.16 9.56
C HIS A 76 4.43 -8.99 9.90
N ASP A 77 4.44 -8.54 11.17
CA ASP A 77 5.13 -7.32 11.61
C ASP A 77 6.33 -7.63 12.54
N GLY A 78 7.32 -8.37 12.02
CA GLY A 78 8.60 -8.59 12.71
C GLY A 78 9.66 -7.52 12.40
N HIS A 79 9.44 -6.66 11.40
CA HIS A 79 10.51 -5.83 10.84
C HIS A 79 10.10 -4.40 10.45
N SER A 80 8.92 -3.93 10.84
CA SER A 80 8.46 -2.55 10.55
C SER A 80 8.55 -1.58 11.75
N ILE A 81 9.22 -1.96 12.84
CA ILE A 81 9.73 -1.01 13.85
C ILE A 81 11.14 -0.55 13.42
N ALA A 82 11.27 0.06 12.25
CA ALA A 82 12.54 0.72 11.86
C ALA A 82 12.35 1.96 10.98
N LEU A 83 11.15 2.20 10.45
CA LEU A 83 10.91 3.30 9.50
C LEU A 83 9.92 4.36 10.01
N SER A 84 9.17 4.09 11.09
CA SER A 84 8.27 5.08 11.71
C SER A 84 8.99 6.18 12.50
N ALA A 85 10.32 6.17 12.56
CA ALA A 85 11.12 7.19 13.26
C ALA A 85 11.70 8.27 12.32
N LYS A 86 11.33 8.31 11.03
CA LYS A 86 11.99 9.20 10.06
C LYS A 86 11.13 10.24 9.36
N TYR A 87 10.03 10.63 10.01
CA TYR A 87 9.36 11.89 9.67
C TYR A 87 8.82 12.60 10.92
N VAL A 88 9.71 12.85 11.88
CA VAL A 88 9.64 14.05 12.71
C VAL A 88 10.60 15.03 12.04
N GLY A 89 10.09 16.17 11.58
CA GLY A 89 10.92 17.25 11.09
C GLY A 89 11.83 17.75 12.21
N GLU A 90 13.11 17.99 11.92
CA GLU A 90 14.03 18.65 12.85
C GLU A 90 13.43 19.99 13.29
N GLY A 91 12.96 20.08 14.54
CA GLY A 91 12.68 21.36 15.19
C GLY A 91 11.49 21.48 16.15
N GLU A 92 10.66 20.46 16.39
CA GLU A 92 9.61 20.56 17.42
C GLU A 92 10.10 20.01 18.76
N ASP A 93 10.44 20.92 19.66
CA ASP A 93 10.69 20.66 21.08
C ASP A 93 9.32 20.51 21.76
N GLU A 94 9.03 19.31 22.27
CA GLU A 94 7.71 18.90 22.80
C GLU A 94 7.37 19.53 24.18
N TYR A 95 8.11 20.56 24.62
CA TYR A 95 7.97 21.16 25.95
C TYR A 95 7.52 22.64 25.97
N ASP A 96 7.12 23.24 24.84
CA ASP A 96 6.89 24.69 24.78
C ASP A 96 5.57 25.08 24.07
N ASP A 97 4.39 24.69 24.60
CA ASP A 97 3.17 25.52 24.48
C ASP A 97 2.01 25.15 25.44
N ASP A 98 2.27 24.79 26.70
CA ASP A 98 1.19 24.66 27.72
C ASP A 98 0.74 26.02 28.30
N ALA A 99 1.26 27.13 27.77
CA ALA A 99 1.01 28.47 28.33
C ALA A 99 -0.12 29.26 27.63
N ARG A 100 -0.84 28.68 26.66
CA ARG A 100 -1.77 29.44 25.80
C ARG A 100 -3.26 29.22 26.00
N PHE A 101 -3.67 28.32 26.90
CA PHE A 101 -5.08 28.17 27.28
C PHE A 101 -5.24 28.26 28.79
N GLY A 102 -5.62 29.43 29.27
CA GLY A 102 -5.94 29.68 30.67
C GLY A 102 -5.96 31.15 31.06
N ASP A 103 -6.49 32.02 30.19
CA ASP A 103 -6.97 33.34 30.63
C ASP A 103 -8.47 33.37 30.34
N ASP A 104 -9.26 33.04 31.36
CA ASP A 104 -10.53 33.71 31.67
C ASP A 104 -10.96 33.32 33.11
N ASP A 105 -10.95 34.33 33.98
CA ASP A 105 -11.75 34.59 35.19
C ASP A 105 -11.99 33.50 36.27
N GLU A 106 -11.53 33.78 37.50
CA GLU A 106 -12.42 34.11 38.65
C GLU A 106 -11.64 34.43 39.96
N GLU A 107 -11.88 35.66 40.46
CA GLU A 107 -11.67 36.25 41.82
C GLU A 107 -10.29 36.76 42.31
#